data_AF-A0A0W1GQ73-F1
#
_entry.id   AF-A0A0W1GQ73-F1
#
_cell.length_a   1.000
_cell.length_b   1.000
_cell.length_c   1.000
_cell.angle_alpha   90.00
_cell.angle_beta   90.00
_cell.angle_gamma   90.00
#
_symmetry.space_group_name_H-M   'P 1'
#
loop_
_entity.id
_entity.type
_entity.pdbx_description
1 polymer ?
#
loop_
_entity_poly.entity_id
_entity_poly.type
_entity_poly.pdbx_seq_one_letter_code
_entity_poly.pdbx_strand_id
1 'polypeptide(L)'
;MLAAMWLEPTPRAVIWTVMLASMGAACIMNARRCGRTHCRFTGPFLIGMAILVVAYAIGMLPLGPHGWGILGGVTLGGFAALWWGSERAWGKFSRSKDKGVSRSC
;
A
#
# COMPACT_ATOMS: atom_id res chain seq x y z
N MET A 1 13.64 0.39 -1.15
CA MET A 1 13.07 0.43 -2.52
C MET A 1 14.12 0.59 -3.61
N LEU A 2 15.09 1.52 -3.51
CA LEU A 2 16.09 1.76 -4.57
C LEU A 2 17.15 0.66 -4.72
N ALA A 3 17.58 0.02 -3.62
CA ALA A 3 18.61 -1.02 -3.66
C ALA A 3 18.20 -2.28 -4.45
N ALA A 4 16.90 -2.54 -4.62
CA ALA A 4 16.39 -3.72 -5.33
C ALA A 4 16.51 -3.62 -6.86
N MET A 5 16.88 -2.45 -7.41
CA MET A 5 17.02 -2.22 -8.85
C MET A 5 18.17 -3.00 -9.49
N TRP A 6 19.06 -3.57 -8.66
CA TRP A 6 20.22 -4.37 -9.09
C TRP A 6 20.04 -5.87 -8.84
N LEU A 7 18.92 -6.29 -8.25
CA LEU A 7 18.60 -7.70 -8.05
C LEU A 7 17.81 -8.27 -9.24
N GLU A 8 18.02 -9.56 -9.50
CA GLU A 8 17.23 -10.38 -10.42
C GLU A 8 15.71 -10.12 -10.27
N PRO A 9 14.91 -10.27 -11.34
CA PRO A 9 13.48 -9.90 -11.34
C PRO A 9 12.66 -10.58 -10.23
N THR A 10 13.02 -11.82 -9.90
CA THR A 10 12.35 -12.67 -8.91
C THR A 10 12.54 -12.19 -7.47
N PRO A 11 13.77 -12.02 -6.94
CA PRO A 11 13.96 -11.49 -5.58
C PRO A 11 13.42 -10.07 -5.42
N ARG A 12 13.46 -9.24 -6.47
CA ARG A 12 12.81 -7.91 -6.46
C ARG A 12 11.30 -8.03 -6.24
N ALA A 13 10.63 -8.90 -6.98
CA ALA A 13 9.20 -9.14 -6.85
C ALA A 13 8.82 -9.60 -5.44
N VAL A 14 9.58 -10.55 -4.88
CA VAL A 14 9.32 -11.10 -3.54
C VAL A 14 9.45 -10.01 -2.48
N ILE A 15 10.53 -9.23 -2.49
CA ILE A 15 10.75 -8.15 -1.52
C ILE A 15 9.63 -7.11 -1.63
N TRP A 16 9.30 -6.67 -2.84
CA TRP A 16 8.22 -5.70 -3.06
C TRP A 16 6.87 -6.21 -2.58
N THR A 17 6.53 -7.46 -2.92
CA THR A 17 5.27 -8.09 -2.50
C THR A 17 5.18 -8.17 -0.98
N VAL A 18 6.23 -8.65 -0.31
CA VAL A 18 6.26 -8.79 1.15
C VAL A 18 6.18 -7.42 1.84
N MET A 19 6.90 -6.42 1.34
CA MET A 19 6.85 -5.06 1.91
C MET A 19 5.46 -4.43 1.72
N LEU A 20 4.86 -4.53 0.54
CA LEU A 20 3.53 -3.98 0.27
C LEU A 20 2.43 -4.70 1.04
N ALA A 21 2.50 -6.03 1.11
CA ALA A 21 1.55 -6.85 1.87
C ALA A 21 1.63 -6.56 3.37
N SER A 22 2.83 -6.51 3.94
CA SER A 22 3.03 -6.21 5.37
C SER A 22 2.60 -4.79 5.73
N MET A 23 2.98 -3.79 4.92
CA MET A 23 2.56 -2.40 5.14
C MET A 23 1.05 -2.20 4.96
N GLY A 24 0.45 -2.85 3.96
CA GLY A 24 -0.99 -2.85 3.73
C GLY A 24 -1.76 -3.50 4.89
N ALA A 25 -1.29 -4.66 5.37
CA ALA A 25 -1.88 -5.35 6.52
C ALA A 25 -1.78 -4.51 7.81
N ALA A 26 -0.62 -3.88 8.06
CA ALA A 26 -0.44 -2.96 9.19
C ALA A 26 -1.40 -1.77 9.11
N CYS A 27 -1.59 -1.18 7.92
CA CYS A 27 -2.58 -0.12 7.71
C CYS A 27 -4.01 -0.61 8.00
N ILE A 28 -4.41 -1.78 7.49
CA ILE A 28 -5.75 -2.33 7.75
C ILE A 28 -5.98 -2.56 9.25
N MET A 29 -5.00 -3.15 9.95
CA MET A 29 -5.08 -3.34 11.40
C MET A 29 -5.20 -2.01 12.15
N ASN A 30 -4.42 -1.00 11.76
CA ASN A 30 -4.49 0.33 12.37
C ASN A 30 -5.81 1.04 12.07
N ALA A 31 -6.36 0.91 10.86
CA ALA A 31 -7.68 1.43 10.52
C ALA A 31 -8.80 0.77 11.34
N ARG A 32 -8.68 -0.54 11.61
CA ARG A 32 -9.64 -1.29 12.45
C ARG A 32 -9.55 -0.93 13.93
N ARG A 33 -8.34 -0.65 14.44
CA ARG A 33 -8.12 -0.26 15.85
C ARG A 33 -8.42 1.22 16.11
N CYS A 34 -7.94 2.10 15.23
CA CYS A 34 -7.88 3.54 15.47
C CYS A 34 -8.73 4.38 14.53
N GLY A 35 -9.34 3.81 13.49
CA GLY A 35 -10.22 4.56 12.59
C GLY A 35 -9.51 5.63 11.75
N ARG A 36 -8.18 5.52 11.56
CA ARG A 36 -7.42 6.39 10.65
C ARG A 36 -7.97 6.29 9.23
N THR A 37 -8.38 7.41 8.67
CA THR A 37 -8.91 7.52 7.30
C THR A 37 -7.89 7.04 6.28
N HIS A 38 -6.65 7.53 6.36
CA HIS A 38 -5.63 7.17 5.38
C HIS A 38 -5.39 5.67 5.33
N CYS A 39 -5.26 5.02 6.50
CA CYS A 39 -5.03 3.58 6.59
C CYS A 39 -6.18 2.76 5.99
N ARG A 40 -7.40 3.29 6.00
CA ARG A 40 -8.57 2.60 5.45
C ARG A 40 -8.54 2.53 3.93
N PHE A 41 -7.98 3.53 3.26
CA PHE A 41 -7.86 3.57 1.80
C PHE A 41 -6.51 3.06 1.31
N THR A 42 -5.41 3.41 1.99
CA THR A 42 -4.07 2.95 1.61
C THR A 42 -3.88 1.45 1.83
N GLY A 43 -4.49 0.86 2.87
CA GLY A 43 -4.38 -0.57 3.16
C GLY A 43 -4.81 -1.46 1.97
N PRO A 44 -6.07 -1.38 1.51
CA PRO A 44 -6.54 -2.13 0.34
C PRO A 44 -5.75 -1.82 -0.94
N PHE A 45 -5.35 -0.56 -1.15
CA PHE A 45 -4.55 -0.16 -2.30
C PHE A 45 -3.18 -0.86 -2.32
N LEU A 46 -2.48 -0.92 -1.19
CA LEU A 46 -1.17 -1.58 -1.08
C LEU A 46 -1.28 -3.10 -1.31
N ILE A 47 -2.35 -3.73 -0.82
CA ILE A 47 -2.63 -5.15 -1.12
C ILE A 47 -2.89 -5.34 -2.62
N GLY A 48 -3.68 -4.46 -3.24
CA GLY A 48 -3.90 -4.49 -4.69
C GLY A 48 -2.61 -4.34 -5.49
N MET A 49 -1.73 -3.42 -5.08
CA MET A 49 -0.41 -3.24 -5.70
C MET A 49 0.49 -4.47 -5.49
N ALA A 50 0.42 -5.13 -4.34
CA ALA A 50 1.15 -6.39 -4.12
C ALA A 50 0.70 -7.48 -5.12
N ILE A 51 -0.61 -7.60 -5.36
CA ILE A 51 -1.16 -8.53 -6.36
C ILE A 51 -0.66 -8.19 -7.77
N LEU A 52 -0.65 -6.90 -8.14
CA LEU A 52 -0.14 -6.45 -9.44
C LEU A 52 1.35 -6.73 -9.63
N VAL A 53 2.15 -6.57 -8.57
CA VAL A 53 3.58 -6.92 -8.58
C VAL A 53 3.76 -8.42 -8.81
N VAL A 54 2.98 -9.27 -8.14
CA VAL A 54 3.02 -10.73 -8.35
C VAL A 54 2.57 -11.08 -9.77
N ALA A 55 1.47 -10.51 -10.25
CA ALA A 55 0.96 -10.75 -11.60
C ALA A 55 1.96 -10.33 -12.68
N TYR A 56 2.69 -9.22 -12.47
CA TYR A 56 3.78 -8.84 -13.35
C TYR A 56 4.97 -9.78 -13.27
N ALA A 57 5.34 -10.22 -12.06
CA ALA A 57 6.48 -11.12 -11.86
C ALA A 57 6.29 -12.51 -12.48
N ILE A 58 5.05 -13.02 -12.53
CA ILE A 58 4.71 -14.27 -13.21
C ILE A 58 4.50 -14.10 -14.74
N GLY A 59 4.71 -12.90 -15.27
CA GLY A 59 4.58 -12.59 -16.70
C GLY A 59 3.14 -12.47 -17.20
N MET A 60 2.14 -12.39 -16.31
CA MET A 60 0.74 -12.20 -16.71
C MET A 60 0.45 -10.81 -17.26
N LEU A 61 1.22 -9.79 -16.88
CA LEU A 61 1.07 -8.43 -17.39
C LEU A 61 2.23 -8.06 -18.32
N PRO A 62 1.98 -7.76 -19.62
CA PRO A 62 3.00 -7.27 -20.52
C PRO A 62 3.24 -5.77 -20.29
N LEU A 63 3.80 -5.38 -19.13
CA LEU A 63 4.10 -3.98 -18.81
C LEU A 63 5.36 -3.44 -19.53
N GLY A 64 5.95 -4.21 -20.45
CA GLY A 64 7.09 -3.79 -21.28
C GLY A 64 8.38 -3.50 -20.48
N PRO A 65 9.41 -2.93 -21.13
CA PRO A 65 10.73 -2.69 -20.52
C PRO A 65 10.69 -1.78 -19.28
N HIS A 66 9.68 -0.92 -19.20
CA HIS A 66 9.53 0.07 -18.13
C HIS A 66 8.52 -0.34 -17.04
N GLY A 67 8.02 -1.58 -17.07
CA GLY A 67 6.95 -2.03 -16.16
C GLY A 67 7.27 -1.87 -14.68
N TRP A 68 8.52 -2.14 -14.29
CA TRP A 68 9.00 -1.92 -12.91
C TRP A 68 8.99 -0.45 -12.49
N GLY A 69 9.36 0.47 -13.39
CA GLY A 69 9.34 1.90 -13.14
C GLY A 69 7.92 2.43 -13.00
N ILE A 70 7.01 1.96 -13.86
CA ILE A 70 5.58 2.30 -13.82
C ILE A 70 4.95 1.77 -12.53
N LEU A 71 5.16 0.50 -12.19
CA LEU A 71 4.67 -0.10 -10.94
C LEU A 71 5.17 0.68 -9.72
N GLY A 72 6.46 1.05 -9.70
CA GLY A 72 7.01 1.85 -8.62
C GLY A 72 6.42 3.25 -8.54
N GLY A 73 6.33 3.94 -9.67
CA GLY A 73 5.74 5.28 -9.75
C GLY A 73 4.28 5.31 -9.33
N VAL A 74 3.47 4.34 -9.81
CA VAL A 74 2.05 4.22 -9.45
C VAL A 74 1.89 3.84 -7.98
N THR A 75 2.73 2.94 -7.44
CA THR A 75 2.65 2.55 -6.03
C THR A 75 2.98 3.73 -5.11
N LEU A 76 4.09 4.44 -5.37
CA LEU A 76 4.50 5.58 -4.55
C LEU A 76 3.55 6.78 -4.72
N GLY A 77 3.22 7.11 -5.97
CA GLY A 77 2.31 8.21 -6.29
C GLY A 77 0.91 7.96 -5.77
N GLY A 78 0.37 6.76 -5.95
CA GLY A 78 -0.94 6.36 -5.43
C GLY A 78 -0.96 6.29 -3.91
N PHE A 79 0.09 5.79 -3.26
CA PHE A 79 0.19 5.82 -1.81
C PHE A 79 0.22 7.25 -1.27
N ALA A 80 1.05 8.13 -1.85
CA ALA A 80 1.13 9.54 -1.46
C ALA A 80 -0.17 10.29 -1.71
N ALA A 81 -0.81 10.07 -2.87
CA ALA A 81 -2.08 10.67 -3.22
C ALA A 81 -3.22 10.21 -2.31
N LEU A 82 -3.29 8.91 -1.98
CA LEU A 82 -4.28 8.38 -1.06
C LEU A 82 -4.03 8.86 0.37
N TRP A 83 -2.77 8.94 0.80
CA TRP A 83 -2.44 9.54 2.10
C TRP A 83 -2.90 11.00 2.16
N TRP A 84 -2.39 11.82 1.25
CA TRP A 84 -2.66 13.25 1.21
C TRP A 84 -4.14 13.56 0.99
N GLY A 85 -4.76 12.88 0.01
CA GLY A 85 -6.15 13.06 -0.37
C GLY A 85 -7.11 12.65 0.73
N SER A 86 -6.88 11.50 1.39
CA SER A 86 -7.77 11.04 2.47
C SER A 86 -7.68 11.92 3.71
N GLU A 87 -6.48 12.41 4.09
CA GLU A 87 -6.34 13.35 5.21
C GLU A 87 -6.99 14.71 4.89
N ARG A 88 -6.96 15.15 3.63
CA ARG A 88 -7.51 16.45 3.22
C ARG A 88 -9.02 16.41 2.97
N ALA A 89 -9.57 15.28 2.53
CA ALA A 89 -11.01 15.12 2.26
C ALA A 89 -11.84 14.84 3.52
N TRP A 90 -11.30 14.07 4.49
CA TRP A 90 -12.07 13.60 5.66
C TRP A 90 -11.42 13.90 7.02
N GLY A 91 -10.27 14.56 7.06
CA GLY A 91 -9.49 14.75 8.28
C GLY A 91 -8.76 13.47 8.72
N LYS A 92 -7.92 13.58 9.77
CA LYS A 92 -7.06 12.48 10.24
C LYS A 92 -7.84 11.25 10.76
N PHE A 93 -9.08 11.44 11.20
CA PHE A 93 -9.90 10.39 11.82
C PHE A 93 -11.34 10.48 11.33
N SER A 94 -11.85 9.38 10.76
CA SER A 94 -13.26 9.27 10.42
C SER A 94 -13.99 8.87 11.68
N ARG A 95 -14.55 9.87 12.34
CA ARG A 95 -15.39 9.78 13.54
C ARG A 95 -16.48 8.71 13.37
N SER A 96 -16.22 7.51 13.86
CA SER A 96 -17.28 6.58 14.24
C SER A 96 -17.48 6.72 15.74
N LYS A 97 -18.65 7.23 16.15
CA LYS A 97 -19.24 6.99 17.47
C LYS A 97 -19.09 5.48 17.78
N ASP A 98 -18.72 4.99 18.96
CA ASP A 98 -19.28 5.25 20.27
C ASP A 98 -18.33 4.70 21.37
N LYS A 99 -18.72 4.98 22.61
CA LYS A 99 -17.98 5.02 23.88
C LYS A 99 -17.20 3.76 24.27
N GLY A 100 -16.04 3.98 24.90
CA GLY A 100 -15.56 3.07 25.96
C GLY A 100 -14.29 2.24 25.71
N VAL A 101 -13.64 2.32 24.56
CA VAL A 101 -12.33 1.65 24.35
C VAL A 101 -11.24 2.67 24.11
N SER A 102 -10.95 3.44 25.15
CA SER A 102 -9.64 4.06 25.31
C SER A 102 -8.65 2.97 25.72
N ARG A 103 -8.14 2.19 24.76
CA ARG A 103 -6.89 1.45 24.94
C ARG A 103 -6.08 1.49 23.65
N SER A 104 -5.17 2.46 23.63
CA SER A 104 -3.93 2.45 22.83
C SER A 104 -4.08 2.62 21.32
N CYS A 105 -4.80 3.68 20.94
CA CYS A 105 -4.38 4.54 19.85
C CYS A 105 -3.68 5.76 20.47
#